data_AF-A0A9X3MIJ2-F1
#
_entry.id   AF-A0A9X3MIJ2-F1
#
_cell.length_a   1.000
_cell.length_b   1.000
_cell.length_c   1.000
_cell.angle_alpha   90.00
_cell.angle_beta   90.00
_cell.angle_gamma   90.00
#
_symmetry.space_group_name_H-M   'P 1'
#
loop_
_entity.id
_entity.type
_entity.pdbx_description
1 polymer ?
#
loop_
_entity_poly.entity_id
_entity_poly.type
_entity_poly.pdbx_seq_one_letter_code
_entity_poly.pdbx_strand_id
1 'polypeptide(L)'
;MEKYQFYKSISGEVNIRKMQRILDQLLDEIRNRSRDTRLDVTWLTRESQKRLMNYKELFLHRSDIEQQELVQSYEHLSLMERSVADLGIAVLTYIIDALDKEM
;
A
#
# COMPACT_ATOMS: atom_id res chain seq x y z
N MET A 1 -5.57 28.96 2.27
CA MET A 1 -5.76 27.55 1.84
C MET A 1 -4.80 27.26 0.71
N GLU A 2 -3.55 26.91 1.00
CA GLU A 2 -2.57 26.58 -0.03
C GLU A 2 -1.49 25.72 0.62
N LYS A 3 -1.46 24.40 0.37
CA LYS A 3 -0.26 23.52 0.31
C LYS A 3 -0.65 22.11 -0.19
N TYR A 4 -1.27 22.01 -1.38
CA TYR A 4 -1.55 20.74 -2.06
C TYR A 4 -0.57 20.47 -3.23
N GLN A 5 0.62 21.07 -3.19
CA GLN A 5 1.52 21.16 -4.36
C GLN A 5 2.77 20.25 -4.34
N PHE A 6 2.82 19.18 -3.56
CA PHE A 6 3.99 18.29 -3.59
C PHE A 6 3.67 16.79 -3.63
N TYR A 7 2.70 16.39 -4.47
CA TYR A 7 2.77 15.04 -5.04
C TYR A 7 3.82 15.08 -6.14
N LYS A 8 5.07 14.88 -5.72
CA LYS A 8 6.26 14.81 -6.57
C LYS A 8 5.93 13.87 -7.74
N SER A 9 5.79 14.46 -8.92
CA SER A 9 5.52 13.78 -10.17
C SER A 9 6.42 12.56 -10.31
N ILE A 10 5.80 11.36 -10.38
CA ILE A 10 6.46 10.11 -10.73
C ILE A 10 6.85 10.21 -12.21
N SER A 11 7.95 10.89 -12.53
CA SER A 11 8.33 11.26 -13.90
C SER A 11 9.58 10.52 -14.42
N GLY A 12 9.81 9.29 -13.97
CA GLY A 12 10.94 8.49 -14.47
C GLY A 12 10.58 7.02 -14.65
N GLU A 13 10.95 6.44 -15.80
CA GLU A 13 10.81 4.99 -16.07
C GLU A 13 11.39 4.11 -14.97
N VAL A 14 12.50 4.55 -14.34
CA VAL A 14 13.13 3.86 -13.22
C VAL A 14 12.21 3.77 -12.00
N ASN A 15 11.41 4.81 -11.74
CA ASN A 15 10.43 4.81 -10.65
C ASN A 15 9.25 3.88 -10.97
N ILE A 16 8.81 3.82 -12.23
CA ILE A 16 7.72 2.92 -12.66
C ILE A 16 8.13 1.45 -12.50
N ARG A 17 9.30 1.06 -13.03
CA ARG A 17 9.78 -0.33 -12.92
C ARG A 17 9.98 -0.75 -11.46
N LYS A 18 10.46 0.17 -10.62
CA LYS A 18 10.60 -0.09 -9.18
C LYS A 18 9.23 -0.37 -8.55
N MET A 19 8.22 0.44 -8.84
CA MET A 19 6.87 0.23 -8.31
C MET A 19 6.21 -1.04 -8.84
N GLN A 20 6.40 -1.38 -10.12
CA GLN A 20 5.96 -2.66 -10.68
C GLN A 20 6.60 -3.85 -9.95
N ARG A 21 7.92 -3.81 -9.71
CA ARG A 21 8.60 -4.87 -8.97
C ARG A 21 8.06 -5.04 -7.54
N ILE A 22 7.73 -3.94 -6.89
CA ILE A 22 7.13 -3.99 -5.54
C ILE A 22 5.72 -4.58 -5.59
N LEU A 23 4.93 -4.21 -6.60
CA LEU A 23 3.61 -4.81 -6.84
C LEU A 23 3.73 -6.32 -7.06
N ASP A 24 4.65 -6.77 -7.91
CA ASP A 24 4.88 -8.19 -8.18
C ASP A 24 5.22 -8.94 -6.89
N GLN A 25 6.09 -8.37 -6.05
CA GLN A 25 6.46 -8.95 -4.76
C GLN A 25 5.27 -9.03 -3.79
N LEU A 26 4.41 -8.00 -3.75
CA LEU A 26 3.20 -8.01 -2.94
C LEU A 26 2.20 -9.06 -3.43
N LEU A 27 2.00 -9.17 -4.75
CA LEU A 27 1.13 -10.18 -5.36
C LEU A 27 1.65 -11.60 -5.11
N ASP A 28 2.97 -11.80 -5.15
CA ASP A 28 3.58 -13.08 -4.82
C ASP A 28 3.42 -13.44 -3.34
N GLU A 29 3.53 -12.47 -2.42
CA GLU A 29 3.21 -12.67 -1.00
C GLU A 29 1.74 -13.10 -0.82
N ILE A 30 0.82 -12.43 -1.51
CA ILE A 30 -0.62 -12.76 -1.49
C ILE A 30 -0.86 -14.17 -2.03
N ARG A 31 -0.25 -14.54 -3.16
CA ARG A 31 -0.38 -15.87 -3.77
C ARG A 31 0.18 -16.97 -2.86
N ASN A 32 1.32 -16.73 -2.23
CA ASN A 32 1.91 -17.68 -1.28
C ASN A 32 1.00 -17.85 -0.07
N ARG A 33 0.50 -16.75 0.50
CA ARG A 33 -0.47 -16.79 1.60
C ARG A 33 -1.75 -17.52 1.23
N SER A 34 -2.26 -17.34 0.01
CA SER A 34 -3.41 -18.08 -0.51
C SER A 34 -3.15 -19.59 -0.52
N ARG A 35 -1.98 -20.02 -1.00
CA ARG A 35 -1.58 -21.44 -1.00
C ARG A 35 -1.50 -22.01 0.41
N ASP A 36 -0.93 -21.27 1.35
CA ASP A 36 -0.73 -21.73 2.73
C ASP A 36 -2.04 -21.80 3.52
N THR A 37 -2.93 -20.83 3.32
CA THR A 37 -4.18 -20.70 4.08
C THR A 37 -5.40 -21.31 3.38
N ARG A 38 -5.27 -21.67 2.09
CA ARG A 38 -6.37 -22.06 1.18
C ARG A 38 -7.44 -20.98 1.01
N LEU A 39 -7.13 -19.73 1.34
CA LEU A 39 -8.01 -18.60 1.12
C LEU A 39 -7.95 -18.12 -0.33
N ASP A 40 -9.05 -17.55 -0.80
CA ASP A 40 -9.14 -17.00 -2.15
C ASP A 40 -8.18 -15.83 -2.37
N VAL A 41 -7.49 -15.82 -3.51
CA VAL A 41 -6.51 -14.79 -3.89
C VAL A 41 -7.19 -13.42 -4.00
N THR A 42 -8.39 -13.36 -4.56
CA THR A 42 -9.16 -12.11 -4.69
C THR A 42 -9.50 -11.55 -3.32
N TRP A 43 -9.96 -12.40 -2.40
CA TRP A 43 -10.23 -11.99 -1.03
C TRP A 43 -8.98 -11.43 -0.32
N LEU A 44 -7.84 -12.13 -0.44
CA LEU A 44 -6.58 -11.66 0.14
C LEU A 44 -6.07 -10.36 -0.49
N THR A 45 -6.32 -10.17 -1.79
CA THR A 45 -6.01 -8.93 -2.52
C THR A 45 -6.85 -7.76 -2.00
N ARG A 46 -8.17 -7.95 -1.81
CA ARG A 46 -9.06 -6.94 -1.20
C ARG A 46 -8.63 -6.57 0.21
N GLU A 47 -8.28 -7.58 1.01
CA GLU A 47 -7.83 -7.35 2.39
C GLU A 47 -6.50 -6.59 2.43
N SER A 48 -5.58 -6.87 1.51
CA SER A 48 -4.34 -6.10 1.37
C SER A 48 -4.60 -4.64 0.97
N GLN A 49 -5.42 -4.44 -0.07
CA GLN A 49 -5.82 -3.11 -0.52
C GLN A 49 -6.47 -2.29 0.61
N LYS A 50 -7.38 -2.91 1.37
CA LYS A 50 -8.05 -2.29 2.52
C LYS A 50 -7.07 -1.87 3.61
N ARG A 51 -6.12 -2.74 3.98
CA ARG A 51 -5.08 -2.40 4.98
C ARG A 51 -4.22 -1.22 4.53
N LEU A 52 -3.79 -1.22 3.27
CA LEU A 52 -3.02 -0.13 2.69
C LEU A 52 -3.81 1.18 2.63
N MET A 53 -5.09 1.14 2.24
CA MET A 53 -5.97 2.30 2.27
C MET A 53 -6.17 2.86 3.67
N ASN A 54 -6.38 1.99 4.67
CA ASN A 54 -6.54 2.42 6.06
C ASN A 54 -5.28 3.16 6.55
N TYR A 55 -4.11 2.57 6.31
CA TYR A 55 -2.85 3.22 6.66
C TYR A 55 -2.66 4.55 5.91
N LYS A 56 -3.01 4.61 4.61
CA LYS A 56 -2.96 5.83 3.81
C LYS A 56 -3.73 6.96 4.47
N GLU A 57 -4.98 6.68 4.84
CA GLU A 57 -5.90 7.66 5.38
C GLU A 57 -5.38 8.20 6.71
N LEU A 58 -5.00 7.31 7.63
CA LEU A 58 -4.41 7.69 8.91
C LEU A 58 -3.12 8.50 8.72
N PHE A 59 -2.28 8.13 7.75
CA PHE A 59 -1.06 8.88 7.48
C PHE A 59 -1.34 10.29 6.94
N LEU A 60 -2.36 10.46 6.09
CA LEU A 60 -2.78 11.76 5.58
C LEU A 60 -3.31 12.66 6.69
N HIS A 61 -4.01 12.07 7.65
CA HIS A 61 -4.63 12.76 8.79
C HIS A 61 -3.78 12.73 10.08
N ARG A 62 -2.50 12.31 10.01
CA ARG A 62 -1.61 12.16 11.17
C ARG A 62 -1.42 13.39 12.07
N SER A 63 -1.82 14.57 11.62
CA SER A 63 -1.77 15.80 12.43
C SER A 63 -3.00 15.96 13.34
N ASP A 64 -4.08 15.23 13.02
CA ASP A 64 -5.41 15.35 13.64
C ASP A 64 -5.82 14.06 14.39
N ILE A 65 -4.98 13.01 14.36
CA ILE A 65 -5.23 11.72 15.02
C ILE A 65 -4.17 11.41 16.07
N GLU A 66 -4.45 10.42 16.92
CA GLU A 66 -3.46 9.91 17.87
C GLU A 66 -2.35 9.14 17.12
N GLN A 67 -1.09 9.44 17.43
CA GLN A 67 0.06 8.77 16.82
C GLN A 67 0.00 7.23 16.99
N GLN A 68 -0.62 6.76 18.08
CA GLN A 68 -0.78 5.34 18.36
C GLN A 68 -1.66 4.63 17.31
N GLU A 69 -2.70 5.29 16.78
CA GLU A 69 -3.57 4.72 15.75
C GLU A 69 -2.79 4.46 14.46
N LEU A 70 -1.92 5.40 14.07
CA LEU A 70 -1.05 5.25 12.90
C LEU A 70 -0.05 4.10 13.08
N VAL A 71 0.54 3.98 14.28
CA VAL A 71 1.48 2.88 14.61
C VAL A 71 0.76 1.53 14.56
N GLN A 72 -0.41 1.40 15.18
CA GLN A 72 -1.20 0.17 15.14
C GLN A 72 -1.59 -0.22 13.71
N SER A 73 -2.02 0.74 12.90
CA SER A 73 -2.33 0.46 11.50
C SER A 73 -1.10 0.01 10.71
N TYR A 74 0.09 0.53 11.00
CA TYR A 74 1.33 0.08 10.38
C TYR A 74 1.71 -1.34 10.83
N GLU A 75 1.49 -1.67 12.11
CA GLU A 75 1.76 -3.01 12.64
C GLU A 75 0.86 -4.09 12.03
N HIS A 76 -0.38 -3.74 11.66
CA HIS A 76 -1.29 -4.65 10.96
C HIS A 76 -0.90 -4.91 9.49
N LEU A 77 0.02 -4.14 8.92
CA LEU A 77 0.52 -4.37 7.56
C LEU A 77 1.44 -5.61 7.53
N SER A 78 1.38 -6.35 6.43
CA SER A 78 2.36 -7.38 6.10
C SER A 78 3.75 -6.79 5.81
N LEU A 79 4.78 -7.63 5.71
CA LEU A 79 6.15 -7.17 5.42
C LEU A 79 6.22 -6.42 4.08
N MET A 80 5.56 -6.93 3.04
CA MET A 80 5.51 -6.23 1.76
C MET A 80 4.67 -4.96 1.82
N GLU A 81 3.54 -4.97 2.53
CA GLU A 81 2.71 -3.77 2.71
C GLU A 81 3.46 -2.65 3.46
N ARG A 82 4.26 -2.99 4.48
CA ARG A 82 5.14 -2.04 5.17
C ARG A 82 6.19 -1.44 4.23
N SER A 83 6.78 -2.28 3.37
CA SER A 83 7.73 -1.81 2.35
C SER A 83 7.09 -0.81 1.38
N VAL A 84 5.81 -1.01 1.02
CA VAL A 84 5.03 -0.05 0.22
C VAL A 84 4.81 1.26 0.99
N ALA A 85 4.44 1.17 2.27
CA ALA A 85 4.21 2.33 3.13
C ALA A 85 5.47 3.20 3.32
N ASP A 86 6.63 2.57 3.55
CA ASP A 86 7.91 3.25 3.78
C ASP A 86 8.41 4.03 2.55
N LEU A 87 7.95 3.66 1.36
CA LEU A 87 8.28 4.37 0.11
C LEU A 87 7.43 5.63 -0.11
N GLY A 88 6.41 5.84 0.72
CA GLY A 88 5.61 7.05 0.76
C GLY A 88 4.32 7.00 -0.05
N ILE A 89 3.51 8.05 0.15
CA ILE A 89 2.10 8.11 -0.29
C ILE A 89 1.90 7.95 -1.81
N ALA A 90 2.85 8.41 -2.63
CA ALA A 90 2.75 8.26 -4.08
C ALA A 90 2.80 6.79 -4.51
N VAL A 91 3.72 6.01 -3.93
CA VAL A 91 3.85 4.58 -4.19
C VAL A 91 2.66 3.84 -3.60
N LEU A 92 2.27 4.18 -2.37
CA LEU A 92 1.12 3.59 -1.72
C LEU A 92 -0.17 3.78 -2.54
N THR A 93 -0.39 4.96 -3.11
CA THR A 93 -1.53 5.23 -4.01
C THR A 93 -1.46 4.40 -5.28
N TYR A 94 -0.31 4.38 -5.95
CA TYR A 94 -0.12 3.57 -7.15
C TYR A 94 -0.41 2.08 -6.90
N ILE A 95 0.08 1.52 -5.79
CA ILE A 95 -0.12 0.11 -5.44
C ILE A 95 -1.58 -0.18 -5.13
N ILE A 96 -2.27 0.69 -4.37
CA ILE A 96 -3.71 0.54 -4.08
C ILE A 96 -4.52 0.51 -5.39
N ASP A 97 -4.24 1.44 -6.31
CA ASP A 97 -4.92 1.52 -7.61
C ASP A 97 -4.58 0.33 -8.51
N ALA A 98 -3.38 -0.25 -8.38
CA ALA A 98 -2.98 -1.42 -9.14
C ALA A 98 -3.63 -2.70 -8.61
N LEU A 99 -3.70 -2.88 -7.28
CA LEU A 99 -4.42 -3.99 -6.65
C LEU A 99 -5.91 -3.98 -7.02
N ASP A 100 -6.51 -2.80 -7.18
CA ASP A 100 -7.90 -2.65 -7.63
C ASP A 100 -8.13 -3.29 -9.02
N LYS A 101 -7.14 -3.18 -9.90
CA LYS A 101 -7.22 -3.66 -11.29
C LYS A 101 -6.94 -5.16 -11.45
N GLU A 102 -6.43 -5.81 -10.41
CA GLU A 102 -6.18 -7.26 -10.40
C GLU A 102 -7.44 -8.08 -10.03
N MET A 103 -8.56 -7.40 -9.76
CA MET A 103 -9.84 -7.99 -9.32
C MET A 103 -10.95 -7.81 -10.34
#